data_AF-A0A4Y2FR52-F1
#
_entry.id   AF-A0A4Y2FR52-F1
#
_cell.length_a   1.000
_cell.length_b   1.000
_cell.length_c   1.000
_cell.angle_alpha   90.00
_cell.angle_beta   90.00
_cell.angle_gamma   90.00
#
_symmetry.space_group_name_H-M   'P 1'
#
loop_
_entity.id
_entity.type
_entity.pdbx_description
1 polymer ?
#
loop_
_entity_poly.entity_id
_entity_poly.type
_entity_poly.pdbx_seq_one_letter_code
_entity_poly.pdbx_strand_id
1 'polypeptide(L)'
;MTNRLTYYLEANNILNEAQFGFRKGRSTISALSRVNDFVEGAKEENKISCMVSFDIQNAFSSIKWPDIKKQLVAYKVLRKLARFLDSFLRDRSVVLSDGSTWKYNIGVPQGSCAGLVATYH
;
A
#
# COMPACT_ATOMS: atom_id res chain seq x y z
N MET A 1 -8.06 -13.23 -5.63
CA MET A 1 -8.66 -12.26 -4.68
C MET A 1 -7.92 -10.93 -4.72
N THR A 2 -6.64 -10.89 -4.36
CA THR A 2 -5.71 -9.78 -4.62
C THR A 2 -5.82 -9.28 -6.06
N ASN A 3 -5.81 -10.19 -7.03
CA ASN A 3 -5.88 -9.86 -8.45
C ASN A 3 -7.09 -9.03 -8.87
N ARG A 4 -8.26 -9.14 -8.21
CA ARG A 4 -9.45 -8.35 -8.58
C ARG A 4 -9.36 -6.91 -8.09
N LEU A 5 -8.82 -6.71 -6.88
CA LEU A 5 -8.55 -5.39 -6.33
C LEU A 5 -7.40 -4.73 -7.07
N THR A 6 -6.29 -5.45 -7.24
CA THR A 6 -5.16 -4.96 -8.04
C THR A 6 -5.62 -4.60 -9.45
N TYR A 7 -6.35 -5.48 -10.13
CA TYR A 7 -6.89 -5.17 -11.47
C TYR A 7 -7.79 -3.93 -11.46
N TYR A 8 -8.69 -3.79 -10.50
CA TYR A 8 -9.54 -2.59 -10.41
C TYR A 8 -8.71 -1.31 -10.21
N LEU A 9 -7.73 -1.33 -9.30
CA LEU A 9 -6.90 -0.18 -8.99
C LEU A 9 -6.00 0.20 -10.18
N GLU A 10 -5.44 -0.79 -10.87
CA GLU A 10 -4.62 -0.60 -12.08
C GLU A 10 -5.48 -0.11 -13.27
N ALA A 11 -6.61 -0.77 -13.56
CA ALA A 11 -7.47 -0.44 -14.70
C ALA A 11 -8.12 0.96 -14.60
N ASN A 12 -8.26 1.49 -13.38
CA ASN A 12 -8.78 2.83 -13.13
C ASN A 12 -7.67 3.86 -12.85
N ASN A 13 -6.38 3.51 -13.03
CA ASN A 13 -5.23 4.38 -12.77
C ASN A 13 -5.26 5.02 -11.37
N ILE A 14 -5.70 4.27 -10.37
CA ILE A 14 -5.82 4.75 -8.98
C ILE A 14 -4.46 4.74 -8.29
N LEU A 15 -3.58 3.80 -8.66
CA LEU A 15 -2.24 3.70 -8.07
C LEU A 15 -1.30 4.75 -8.66
N ASN A 16 -0.45 5.33 -7.81
CA ASN A 16 0.53 6.30 -8.26
C ASN A 16 1.57 5.63 -9.16
N GLU A 17 1.99 6.33 -10.21
CA GLU A 17 3.04 5.90 -11.14
C GLU A 17 4.45 5.88 -10.52
N ALA A 18 4.64 6.45 -9.35
CA ALA A 18 5.83 6.29 -8.51
C ALA A 18 5.70 5.17 -7.47
N GLN A 19 4.54 4.49 -7.39
CA GLN A 19 4.39 3.31 -6.54
C GLN A 19 4.98 2.10 -7.25
N PHE A 20 6.01 1.50 -6.67
CA PHE A 20 6.66 0.29 -7.21
C PHE A 20 6.38 -0.96 -6.36
N GLY A 21 6.11 -0.77 -5.07
CA GLY A 21 5.74 -1.86 -4.16
C GLY A 21 4.38 -2.46 -4.49
N PHE A 22 4.28 -3.80 -4.37
CA PHE A 22 3.05 -4.58 -4.51
C PHE A 22 2.35 -4.47 -5.89
N ARG A 23 2.97 -3.87 -6.90
CA ARG A 23 2.45 -3.77 -8.27
C ARG A 23 3.08 -4.81 -9.18
N LYS A 24 2.27 -5.45 -10.03
CA LYS A 24 2.77 -6.43 -11.00
C LYS A 24 3.63 -5.72 -12.05
N GLY A 25 4.79 -6.29 -12.37
CA GLY A 25 5.71 -5.71 -13.36
C GLY A 25 6.53 -4.53 -12.83
N ARG A 26 6.43 -4.21 -11.54
CA ARG A 26 7.27 -3.23 -10.86
C ARG A 26 8.06 -3.90 -9.76
N SER A 27 9.31 -3.50 -9.64
CA SER A 27 10.27 -4.04 -8.69
C SER A 27 11.09 -2.92 -8.05
N THR A 28 11.85 -3.28 -7.02
CA THR A 28 12.87 -2.41 -6.44
C THR A 28 13.90 -1.95 -7.49
N ILE A 29 14.21 -2.80 -8.47
CA ILE A 29 15.11 -2.46 -9.58
C ILE A 29 14.50 -1.35 -10.44
N SER A 30 13.22 -1.46 -10.82
CA SER A 30 12.57 -0.40 -11.60
C SER A 30 12.42 0.92 -10.83
N ALA A 31 12.26 0.85 -9.50
CA ALA A 31 12.27 2.05 -8.66
C ALA A 31 13.64 2.73 -8.66
N LEU A 32 14.71 1.93 -8.50
CA LEU A 32 16.08 2.44 -8.51
C LEU A 32 16.46 3.02 -9.88
N SER A 33 16.05 2.36 -10.97
CA SER A 33 16.25 2.87 -12.34
C SER A 33 15.66 4.27 -12.48
N ARG A 34 14.42 4.49 -12.01
CA ARG A 34 13.78 5.81 -12.09
C ARG A 34 14.51 6.89 -11.30
N VAL A 35 15.10 6.54 -10.16
CA VAL A 35 15.94 7.47 -9.38
C VAL A 35 17.23 7.79 -10.15
N ASN A 36 17.85 6.79 -10.76
CA ASN A 36 19.06 6.98 -11.56
C ASN A 36 18.79 7.90 -12.75
N ASP A 37 17.72 7.65 -13.51
CA ASP A 37 17.32 8.47 -14.66
C ASP A 37 17.11 9.95 -14.25
N PHE A 38 16.52 10.18 -13.07
CA PHE A 38 16.34 11.54 -12.53
C PHE A 38 17.68 12.22 -12.22
N VAL A 39 18.61 11.49 -11.60
CA VAL A 39 19.94 12.03 -11.25
C VAL A 39 20.78 12.30 -12.50
N GLU A 40 20.72 11.40 -13.49
CA GLU A 40 21.41 11.56 -14.77
C GLU A 40 20.90 12.78 -15.53
N GLY A 41 19.58 12.94 -15.68
CA GLY A 41 19.01 14.12 -16.34
C GLY A 41 19.34 15.43 -15.63
N ALA A 42 19.31 15.45 -14.28
CA ALA A 42 19.73 16.63 -13.52
C ALA A 42 21.21 16.96 -13.75
N LYS A 43 22.08 15.93 -13.85
CA LYS A 43 23.51 16.10 -14.11
C LYS A 43 23.77 16.68 -15.51
N GLU A 44 23.06 16.20 -16.53
CA GLU A 44 23.14 16.73 -17.90
C GLU A 44 22.77 18.22 -17.95
N GLU A 45 21.82 18.64 -17.12
CA GLU A 45 21.40 20.03 -16.97
C GLU A 45 22.27 20.86 -16.01
N ASN A 46 23.38 20.31 -15.50
CA ASN A 46 24.25 20.92 -14.47
C ASN A 46 23.50 21.33 -13.18
N LYS A 47 22.45 20.59 -12.80
CA LYS A 47 21.67 20.80 -11.58
C LYS A 47 22.20 19.93 -10.43
N ILE A 48 21.92 20.37 -9.21
CA ILE A 48 22.18 19.59 -7.99
C ILE A 48 20.95 18.74 -7.68
N SER A 49 21.16 17.44 -7.46
CA SER A 49 20.12 16.51 -7.01
C SER A 49 20.16 16.32 -5.49
N CYS A 50 18.99 16.26 -4.86
CA CYS A 50 18.84 15.94 -3.44
C CYS A 50 17.77 14.84 -3.28
N MET A 51 18.00 13.91 -2.35
CA MET A 51 17.04 12.85 -2.03
C MET A 51 16.64 12.93 -0.57
N VAL A 52 15.33 12.92 -0.31
CA VAL A 52 14.75 12.78 1.03
C VAL A 52 14.05 11.43 1.09
N SER A 53 14.42 10.62 2.07
CA SER A 53 13.86 9.28 2.27
C SER A 53 13.15 9.22 3.62
N PHE A 54 11.97 8.61 3.64
CA PHE A 54 11.17 8.38 4.84
C PHE A 54 10.97 6.87 5.01
N ASP A 55 11.19 6.39 6.23
CA ASP A 55 10.83 5.02 6.63
C ASP A 55 9.77 5.08 7.72
N ILE A 56 8.65 4.38 7.50
CA ILE A 56 7.55 4.32 8.45
C ILE A 56 7.73 3.05 9.29
N GLN A 57 8.16 3.22 10.53
CA GLN A 57 8.30 2.11 11.46
C GLN A 57 6.97 1.36 11.60
N ASN A 58 7.02 0.04 11.47
CA ASN A 58 5.86 -0.84 11.63
C ASN A 58 4.66 -0.47 10.74
N ALA A 59 4.88 0.07 9.54
CA ALA A 59 3.82 0.52 8.62
C ALA A 59 2.65 -0.47 8.50
N PHE A 60 2.93 -1.76 8.29
CA PHE A 60 1.85 -2.76 8.17
C PHE A 60 1.07 -3.00 9.45
N SER A 61 1.69 -2.83 10.62
CA SER A 61 1.06 -3.05 11.92
C SER A 61 0.31 -1.80 12.42
N SER A 62 0.66 -0.62 11.91
CA SER A 62 0.13 0.67 12.40
C SER A 62 -1.08 1.19 11.62
N ILE A 63 -1.39 0.63 10.45
CA ILE A 63 -2.50 1.11 9.60
C ILE A 63 -3.84 0.96 10.32
N LYS A 64 -4.60 2.05 10.47
CA LYS A 64 -5.93 1.99 11.05
C LYS A 64 -6.94 1.60 9.97
N TRP A 65 -7.84 0.65 10.27
CA TRP A 65 -8.84 0.23 9.29
C TRP A 65 -9.82 1.32 8.85
N PRO A 66 -10.22 2.30 9.70
CA PRO A 66 -10.98 3.45 9.23
C PRO A 66 -10.30 4.20 8.08
N ASP A 67 -8.97 4.31 8.09
CA ASP A 67 -8.21 4.99 7.04
C ASP A 67 -8.26 4.19 5.75
N ILE A 68 -8.09 2.85 5.81
CA ILE A 68 -8.29 1.97 4.64
C ILE A 68 -9.71 2.14 4.07
N LYS A 69 -10.73 2.14 4.94
CA LYS A 69 -12.13 2.30 4.50
C LYS A 69 -12.36 3.65 3.83
N LYS A 70 -11.79 4.73 4.39
CA LYS A 70 -11.84 6.07 3.81
C LYS A 70 -11.19 6.11 2.43
N GLN A 71 -10.02 5.49 2.27
CA GLN A 71 -9.34 5.38 0.98
C GLN A 71 -10.17 4.61 -0.05
N LEU A 72 -10.80 3.48 0.33
CA LEU A 72 -11.66 2.72 -0.58
C LEU A 72 -12.87 3.52 -1.08
N VAL A 73 -13.44 4.37 -0.23
CA VAL A 73 -14.53 5.28 -0.60
C VAL A 73 -14.00 6.38 -1.54
N ALA A 74 -12.86 6.98 -1.22
CA ALA A 74 -12.23 8.00 -2.06
C ALA A 74 -11.90 7.48 -3.47
N TYR A 75 -11.44 6.23 -3.55
CA TYR A 75 -11.13 5.53 -4.80
C TYR A 75 -12.37 5.00 -5.54
N LYS A 76 -13.58 5.30 -5.05
CA LYS A 76 -14.87 4.88 -5.63
C LYS A 76 -14.92 3.37 -5.93
N VAL A 77 -14.25 2.56 -5.11
CA VAL A 77 -14.16 1.12 -5.33
C VAL A 77 -15.56 0.51 -5.31
N LEU A 78 -15.84 -0.41 -6.25
CA LEU A 78 -17.13 -1.11 -6.34
C LEU A 78 -17.59 -1.60 -4.97
N ARG A 79 -18.84 -1.31 -4.60
CA ARG A 79 -19.43 -1.63 -3.28
C ARG A 79 -19.27 -3.10 -2.89
N LYS A 80 -19.20 -4.03 -3.86
CA LYS A 80 -18.95 -5.46 -3.63
C LYS A 80 -17.53 -5.72 -3.11
N LEU A 81 -16.53 -5.02 -3.66
CA LEU A 81 -15.13 -5.16 -3.28
C LEU A 81 -14.83 -4.42 -1.97
N ALA A 82 -15.44 -3.26 -1.75
CA ALA A 82 -15.38 -2.57 -0.47
C ALA A 82 -15.99 -3.40 0.68
N ARG A 83 -17.19 -4.00 0.48
CA ARG A 83 -17.79 -4.93 1.45
C ARG A 83 -16.92 -6.14 1.74
N PHE A 84 -16.23 -6.63 0.72
CA PHE A 84 -15.33 -7.76 0.87
C PHE A 84 -14.09 -7.41 1.71
N LEU A 85 -13.45 -6.28 1.44
CA LEU A 85 -12.33 -5.79 2.25
C LEU A 85 -12.77 -5.48 3.69
N ASP A 86 -13.96 -4.92 3.86
CA ASP A 86 -14.56 -4.71 5.16
C ASP A 86 -14.76 -6.05 5.90
N SER A 87 -15.26 -7.08 5.23
CA SER A 87 -15.36 -8.44 5.81
C SER A 87 -14.00 -9.08 6.09
N PHE A 88 -13.00 -8.84 5.26
CA PHE A 88 -11.64 -9.39 5.45
C PHE A 88 -10.91 -8.75 6.64
N LEU A 89 -11.21 -7.48 6.90
CA LEU A 89 -10.68 -6.77 8.05
C LEU A 89 -11.55 -7.02 9.29
N ARG A 90 -12.87 -7.17 9.20
CA ARG A 90 -13.76 -7.25 10.36
C ARG A 90 -13.45 -8.41 11.33
N ASP A 91 -13.73 -8.15 12.63
CA ASP A 91 -13.75 -9.11 13.73
C ASP A 91 -12.50 -9.99 13.88
N ARG A 92 -11.33 -9.43 13.54
CA ARG A 92 -10.07 -10.15 13.74
C ARG A 92 -9.70 -10.16 15.21
N SER A 93 -9.21 -11.31 15.65
CA SER A 93 -8.61 -11.47 16.95
C SER A 93 -7.36 -12.31 16.87
N VAL A 94 -6.43 -12.08 17.78
CA VAL A 94 -5.23 -12.89 17.94
C VAL A 94 -5.28 -13.52 19.32
N VAL A 95 -4.97 -14.82 19.41
CA VAL A 95 -4.78 -15.49 20.70
C VAL A 95 -3.33 -15.26 21.12
N LEU A 96 -3.15 -14.67 22.30
CA LEU A 96 -1.85 -14.41 22.88
C LEU A 96 -1.31 -15.68 23.55
N SER A 97 -0.01 -15.69 23.85
CA SER A 97 0.67 -16.85 24.44
C SER A 97 0.09 -17.27 25.80
N ASP A 98 -0.57 -16.35 26.51
CA ASP A 98 -1.26 -16.60 27.78
C ASP A 98 -2.71 -17.12 27.62
N GLY A 99 -3.15 -17.37 26.38
CA GLY A 99 -4.50 -17.82 26.05
C GLY A 99 -5.55 -16.70 25.99
N SER A 100 -5.18 -15.46 26.30
CA SER A 100 -6.09 -14.32 26.16
C SER A 100 -6.33 -13.97 24.70
N THR A 101 -7.50 -13.42 24.39
CA THR A 101 -7.87 -13.01 23.03
C THR A 101 -7.81 -11.50 22.91
N TRP A 102 -6.96 -11.00 22.04
CA TRP A 102 -6.90 -9.58 21.70
C TRP A 102 -7.68 -9.29 20.43
N LYS A 103 -8.71 -8.44 20.51
CA LYS A 103 -9.44 -7.94 19.34
C LYS A 103 -8.53 -6.98 18.57
N TYR A 104 -8.15 -7.40 17.38
CA TYR A 104 -7.21 -6.73 16.50
C TYR A 104 -7.98 -5.73 15.64
N ASN A 105 -7.69 -4.43 15.73
CA ASN A 105 -8.39 -3.36 15.01
C ASN A 105 -7.44 -2.39 14.26
N ILE A 106 -6.15 -2.71 14.24
CA ILE A 106 -5.08 -1.98 13.56
C ILE A 106 -4.25 -3.00 12.77
N GLY A 107 -3.59 -2.55 11.73
CA GLY A 107 -2.68 -3.32 10.92
C GLY A 107 -3.35 -4.26 9.90
N VAL A 108 -2.55 -4.68 8.93
CA VAL A 108 -2.92 -5.59 7.86
C VAL A 108 -1.90 -6.74 7.80
N PRO A 109 -2.31 -7.96 7.41
CA PRO A 109 -1.36 -9.07 7.30
C PRO A 109 -0.34 -8.72 6.21
N GLN A 110 0.94 -8.92 6.50
CA GLN A 110 1.98 -8.81 5.49
C GLN A 110 1.71 -9.81 4.37
N GLY A 111 1.88 -9.38 3.12
CA GLY A 111 1.52 -10.17 1.93
C GLY A 111 0.03 -10.12 1.56
N SER A 112 -0.82 -9.40 2.30
CA SER A 112 -2.20 -9.16 1.89
C SER A 112 -2.33 -8.05 0.85
N CYS A 113 -3.43 -8.09 0.09
CA CYS A 113 -3.75 -7.05 -0.90
C CYS A 113 -4.01 -5.65 -0.31
N ALA A 114 -4.19 -5.55 1.02
CA ALA A 114 -4.41 -4.26 1.68
C ALA A 114 -3.15 -3.38 1.69
N GLY A 115 -1.96 -3.95 1.51
CA GLY A 115 -0.71 -3.18 1.37
C GLY A 115 -0.77 -2.17 0.21
N LEU A 116 -1.39 -2.53 -0.91
CA LEU A 116 -1.56 -1.65 -2.08
C LEU A 116 -2.35 -0.37 -1.78
N VAL A 117 -3.33 -0.47 -0.88
CA VAL A 117 -4.21 0.64 -0.48
C VAL A 117 -3.62 1.43 0.68
N ALA A 118 -2.76 0.79 1.48
CA ALA A 118 -2.22 1.33 2.71
C ALA A 118 -0.91 2.12 2.53
N THR A 119 -0.15 1.89 1.46
CA THR A 119 1.12 2.59 1.19
C THR A 119 0.94 3.99 0.60
N TYR A 120 -0.23 4.61 0.78
CA TYR A 120 -0.58 5.90 0.20
C TYR A 120 -0.66 6.98 1.29
N HIS A 121 0.44 7.19 2.01
CA HIS A 121 0.62 8.27 2.99
C HIS A 121 1.90 9.02 2.68
#